data_AF-A0A118HR75-F1
#
_entry.id   AF-A0A118HR75-F1
#
_cell.length_a   1.000
_cell.length_b   1.000
_cell.length_c   1.000
_cell.angle_alpha   90.00
_cell.angle_beta   90.00
_cell.angle_gamma   90.00
#
_symmetry.space_group_name_H-M   'P 1'
#
loop_
_entity.id
_entity.type
_entity.pdbx_description
1 polymer ?
#
loop_
_entity_poly.entity_id
_entity_poly.type
_entity_poly.pdbx_seq_one_letter_code
_entity_poly.pdbx_strand_id
1 'polypeptide(L)'
;MSGRGRVQAQTAGGDQDAIRTVAGVLSISKVGHVANDGATYHVVLDGKHFDELYGSRHMYYPVLDDKSGAISRMVMEDFSGGFSDPPSTSLYDFRRAPPAVVPISSKLDIDDVRWQPGTVLLHAGDKWYTFANGKLLPTRHLKK
;
A
#
# COMPACT_ATOMS: atom_id res chain seq x y z
N MET A 1 -17.72 12.64 12.89
CA MET A 1 -17.48 13.07 11.49
C MET A 1 -16.44 12.13 10.90
N SER A 2 -16.83 11.21 10.03
CA SER A 2 -15.90 10.23 9.43
C SER A 2 -15.32 10.84 8.16
N GLY A 3 -14.00 11.02 8.12
CA GLY A 3 -13.28 11.60 6.99
C GLY A 3 -13.37 10.71 5.75
N ARG A 4 -14.40 10.91 4.93
CA ARG A 4 -14.45 10.43 3.54
C ARG A 4 -13.61 11.37 2.67
N GLY A 5 -12.30 11.32 2.86
CA GLY A 5 -11.34 12.13 2.11
C GLY A 5 -10.62 11.30 1.06
N ARG A 6 -10.43 11.87 -0.12
CA ARG A 6 -9.37 11.45 -1.05
C ARG A 6 -8.03 11.47 -0.30
N VAL A 7 -7.27 10.39 -0.37
CA VAL A 7 -5.93 10.33 0.22
C VAL A 7 -4.91 10.65 -0.85
N GLN A 8 -3.97 11.52 -0.53
CA GLN A 8 -2.84 11.80 -1.41
C GLN A 8 -1.82 10.65 -1.33
N ALA A 9 -1.31 10.26 -2.50
CA ALA A 9 -0.19 9.35 -2.57
C ALA A 9 1.00 9.94 -1.81
N GLN A 10 1.70 9.09 -1.06
CA GLN A 10 3.02 9.39 -0.53
C GLN A 10 4.02 8.59 -1.35
N THR A 11 4.98 9.28 -1.94
CA THR A 11 6.04 8.64 -2.71
C THR A 11 7.24 8.43 -1.81
N ALA A 12 7.83 7.26 -1.91
CA ALA A 12 9.07 6.92 -1.24
C ALA A 12 10.07 6.41 -2.29
N GLY A 13 11.17 7.13 -2.39
CA GLY A 13 12.26 6.87 -3.35
C GLY A 13 13.63 7.26 -2.79
N GLY A 14 13.70 7.55 -1.48
CA GLY A 14 14.94 7.73 -0.75
C GLY A 14 15.51 6.38 -0.31
N ASP A 15 16.70 6.41 0.30
CA ASP A 15 17.36 5.19 0.76
C ASP A 15 16.65 4.54 1.96
N GLN A 16 15.86 5.32 2.73
CA GLN A 16 15.17 4.83 3.92
C GLN A 16 13.95 5.67 4.29
N ASP A 17 12.87 4.99 4.65
CA ASP A 17 11.66 5.55 5.27
C ASP A 17 11.39 4.89 6.62
N ALA A 18 10.80 5.65 7.54
CA ALA A 18 10.33 5.16 8.84
C ALA A 18 8.89 5.65 9.09
N ILE A 19 7.97 4.70 9.14
CA ILE A 19 6.53 4.95 9.11
C ILE A 19 5.90 4.41 10.39
N ARG A 20 5.24 5.26 11.17
CA ARG A 20 4.56 4.86 12.40
C ARG A 20 3.22 4.18 12.08
N THR A 21 3.11 2.89 12.39
CA THR A 21 1.89 2.10 12.21
C THR A 21 1.30 1.69 13.57
N VAL A 22 0.06 1.21 13.57
CA VAL A 22 -0.58 0.64 14.77
C VAL A 22 0.09 -0.66 15.24
N ALA A 23 0.93 -1.28 14.41
CA ALA A 23 1.65 -2.52 14.72
C ALA A 23 3.16 -2.29 15.00
N GLY A 24 3.59 -1.04 15.12
CA GLY A 24 5.02 -0.68 15.30
C GLY A 24 5.55 0.18 14.17
N VAL A 25 6.87 0.38 14.15
CA VAL A 25 7.53 1.15 13.09
C VAL A 25 7.75 0.25 11.87
N LEU A 26 7.22 0.68 10.72
CA LEU A 26 7.52 0.09 9.42
C LEU A 26 8.69 0.86 8.81
N SER A 27 9.79 0.17 8.55
CA SER A 27 10.93 0.70 7.82
C SER A 27 10.96 0.14 6.42
N ILE A 28 11.09 1.01 5.42
CA ILE A 28 11.31 0.61 4.02
C ILE A 28 12.70 1.12 3.66
N SER A 29 13.64 0.21 3.40
CA SER A 29 15.04 0.58 3.20
C SER A 29 15.57 -0.06 1.93
N LYS A 30 16.24 0.75 1.11
CA LYS A 30 16.88 0.28 -0.12
C LYS A 30 18.01 -0.67 0.24
N VAL A 31 18.11 -1.80 -0.45
CA VAL A 31 19.22 -2.72 -0.25
C VAL A 31 20.49 -2.18 -0.92
N GLY A 32 21.61 -2.19 -0.20
CA GLY A 32 22.89 -1.64 -0.70
C GLY A 32 23.47 -2.40 -1.90
N HIS A 33 23.11 -3.67 -2.03
CA HIS A 33 23.28 -4.50 -3.21
C HIS A 33 21.97 -5.24 -3.42
N VAL A 34 21.44 -5.25 -4.66
CA VAL A 34 20.25 -6.06 -5.00
C VAL A 34 20.48 -7.45 -4.46
N ALA A 35 19.60 -7.88 -3.55
CA ALA A 35 19.73 -9.18 -2.91
C ALA A 35 19.65 -10.27 -3.98
N ASN A 36 20.16 -11.48 -3.68
CA ASN A 36 20.20 -12.57 -4.66
C ASN A 36 18.80 -12.96 -5.17
N ASP A 37 17.74 -12.60 -4.43
CA ASP A 37 16.33 -12.75 -4.78
C ASP A 37 15.78 -11.64 -5.70
N GLY A 38 16.54 -10.57 -5.96
CA GLY A 38 16.14 -9.45 -6.79
C GLY A 38 15.42 -8.32 -6.05
N ALA A 39 15.28 -8.37 -4.72
CA ALA A 39 14.64 -7.31 -3.95
C ALA A 39 15.44 -6.01 -4.05
N THR A 40 14.73 -4.89 -4.22
CA THR A 40 15.31 -3.53 -4.22
C THR A 40 15.14 -2.86 -2.86
N TYR A 41 14.08 -3.20 -2.12
CA TYR A 41 13.83 -2.69 -0.78
C TYR A 41 13.45 -3.82 0.18
N HIS A 42 13.99 -3.78 1.40
CA HIS A 42 13.48 -4.56 2.52
C HIS A 42 12.44 -3.75 3.28
N VAL A 43 11.30 -4.39 3.57
CA VAL A 43 10.27 -3.85 4.43
C VAL A 43 10.32 -4.59 5.77
N VAL A 44 10.59 -3.84 6.83
CA VAL A 44 10.78 -4.36 8.19
C VAL A 44 9.72 -3.74 9.10
N LEU A 45 8.94 -4.55 9.79
CA LEU A 45 7.97 -4.10 10.78
C LEU A 45 8.45 -4.46 12.19
N ASP A 46 8.66 -3.44 13.02
CA ASP A 46 9.11 -3.58 14.41
C ASP A 46 10.37 -4.45 14.54
N GLY A 47 11.33 -4.20 13.65
CA GLY A 47 12.61 -4.93 13.59
C GLY A 47 12.56 -6.33 12.98
N LYS A 48 11.39 -6.78 12.49
CA LYS A 48 11.23 -8.09 11.83
C LYS A 48 10.94 -7.94 10.35
N HIS A 49 11.49 -8.85 9.54
CA HIS A 49 11.15 -8.94 8.13
C HIS A 49 9.63 -9.01 7.93
N PHE A 50 9.09 -8.17 7.04
CA PHE A 50 7.66 -8.07 6.80
C PHE A 50 7.28 -8.29 5.34
N ASP A 51 8.03 -7.67 4.41
CA ASP A 51 7.82 -7.80 2.96
C ASP A 51 9.09 -7.40 2.19
N GLU A 52 9.09 -7.62 0.89
CA GLU A 52 10.12 -7.16 -0.05
C GLU A 52 9.48 -6.44 -1.23
N LEU A 53 10.10 -5.35 -1.67
CA LEU A 53 9.69 -4.64 -2.88
C LEU A 53 10.78 -4.79 -3.93
N TYR A 54 10.38 -5.06 -5.17
CA TYR A 54 11.28 -5.41 -6.26
C TYR A 54 11.47 -4.26 -7.25
N GLY A 55 10.57 -3.28 -7.26
CA GLY A 55 10.64 -2.10 -8.09
C GLY A 55 11.67 -1.08 -7.66
N SER A 56 12.07 -0.25 -8.61
CA SER A 56 13.00 0.87 -8.40
C SER A 56 12.39 2.05 -7.64
N ARG A 57 11.06 2.04 -7.47
CA ARG A 57 10.29 3.01 -6.69
C ARG A 57 9.07 2.33 -6.11
N HIS A 58 8.51 2.94 -5.08
CA HIS A 58 7.21 2.55 -4.53
C HIS A 58 6.38 3.78 -4.16
N MET A 59 5.07 3.59 -4.09
CA MET A 59 4.12 4.61 -3.63
C MET A 59 3.17 3.98 -2.64
N TYR A 60 2.68 4.78 -1.70
CA TYR A 60 1.71 4.27 -0.75
C TYR A 60 0.63 5.29 -0.37
N TYR A 61 -0.54 4.76 -0.03
CA TYR A 61 -1.73 5.52 0.32
C TYR A 61 -2.17 5.10 1.72
N PRO A 62 -1.86 5.88 2.77
CA PRO A 62 -2.14 5.46 4.13
C PRO A 62 -3.57 5.81 4.58
N VAL A 63 -4.08 5.09 5.58
CA VAL A 63 -5.20 5.56 6.42
C VAL A 63 -4.83 5.46 7.89
N LEU A 64 -5.04 6.55 8.61
CA LEU A 64 -4.74 6.64 10.03
C LEU A 64 -5.82 5.93 10.86
N ASP A 65 -5.41 5.38 11.99
CA ASP A 65 -6.32 5.04 13.07
C ASP A 65 -6.65 6.31 13.88
N ASP A 66 -7.95 6.61 14.02
CA ASP A 66 -8.45 7.84 14.63
C ASP A 66 -8.00 8.01 16.10
N LYS A 67 -7.68 6.91 16.81
CA LYS A 67 -7.31 6.95 18.23
C LYS A 67 -5.82 7.20 18.44
N SER A 68 -4.97 6.54 17.65
CA SER A 68 -3.52 6.56 17.81
C SER A 68 -2.82 7.59 16.93
N GLY A 69 -3.49 8.05 15.86
CA GLY A 69 -2.89 8.85 14.79
C GLY A 69 -1.83 8.10 13.98
N ALA A 70 -1.68 6.79 14.19
CA ALA A 70 -0.74 5.94 13.46
C ALA A 70 -1.41 5.30 12.25
N ILE A 71 -0.62 4.88 11.26
CA ILE A 71 -1.16 4.22 10.06
C ILE A 71 -1.73 2.84 10.43
N SER A 72 -3.01 2.65 10.10
CA SER A 72 -3.73 1.41 10.38
C SER A 72 -3.72 0.44 9.20
N ARG A 73 -3.81 1.00 7.99
CA ARG A 73 -3.70 0.29 6.72
C ARG A 73 -3.00 1.16 5.70
N MET A 74 -2.43 0.52 4.69
CA MET A 74 -1.74 1.19 3.61
C MET A 74 -1.94 0.40 2.32
N VAL A 75 -2.31 1.08 1.22
CA VAL A 75 -2.17 0.50 -0.12
C VAL A 75 -0.75 0.79 -0.58
N MET A 76 -0.03 -0.22 -1.04
CA MET A 76 1.34 -0.15 -1.54
C MET A 76 1.35 -0.46 -3.03
N GLU A 77 2.01 0.38 -3.83
CA GLU A 77 2.34 0.16 -5.23
C GLU A 77 3.83 -0.09 -5.39
N ASP A 78 4.20 -1.21 -6.00
CA ASP A 78 5.58 -1.60 -6.29
C ASP A 78 5.83 -1.66 -7.81
N PHE A 79 6.74 -0.80 -8.30
CA PHE A 79 6.95 -0.56 -9.73
C PHE A 79 8.07 -1.44 -10.30
N SER A 80 7.90 -2.76 -10.23
CA SER A 80 8.88 -3.77 -10.67
C SER A 80 9.20 -3.74 -12.17
N GLY A 81 8.23 -3.40 -13.04
CA GLY A 81 8.45 -3.24 -14.48
C GLY A 81 8.86 -1.83 -14.93
N GLY A 82 9.16 -0.92 -14.01
CA GLY A 82 9.49 0.48 -14.31
C GLY A 82 8.28 1.32 -14.72
N PHE A 83 8.50 2.46 -15.39
CA PHE A 83 7.44 3.44 -15.71
C PHE A 83 6.45 2.98 -16.80
N SER A 84 6.77 1.91 -17.53
CA SER A 84 5.97 1.44 -18.67
C SER A 84 5.00 0.31 -18.31
N ASP A 85 5.20 -0.33 -17.16
CA ASP A 85 4.32 -1.39 -16.65
C ASP A 85 3.52 -0.87 -15.45
N PRO A 86 2.22 -1.21 -15.35
CA PRO A 86 1.45 -0.96 -14.13
C PRO A 86 2.12 -1.64 -12.93
N PRO A 87 2.17 -0.98 -11.75
CA PRO A 87 2.76 -1.57 -10.56
C PRO A 87 1.95 -2.78 -10.08
N SER A 88 2.58 -3.62 -9.27
CA SER A 88 1.85 -4.53 -8.40
C SER A 88 1.28 -3.73 -7.22
N THR A 89 0.11 -4.13 -6.75
CA THR A 89 -0.58 -3.45 -5.65
C THR A 89 -0.89 -4.43 -4.53
N SER A 90 -0.61 -4.04 -3.30
CA SER A 90 -0.93 -4.80 -2.09
C SER A 90 -1.56 -3.93 -1.01
N LEU A 91 -2.41 -4.54 -0.18
CA LEU A 91 -2.91 -3.95 1.06
C LEU A 91 -2.05 -4.42 2.22
N TYR A 92 -1.38 -3.49 2.89
CA TYR A 92 -0.77 -3.74 4.20
C TYR A 92 -1.83 -3.45 5.27
N ASP A 93 -2.24 -4.47 6.02
CA ASP A 93 -3.19 -4.34 7.12
C ASP A 93 -2.52 -4.60 8.47
N PHE A 94 -2.14 -3.51 9.14
CA PHE A 94 -1.44 -3.52 10.42
C PHE A 94 -2.39 -3.78 11.61
N ARG A 95 -3.70 -3.79 11.38
CA ARG A 95 -4.70 -4.06 12.43
C ARG A 95 -4.87 -5.55 12.69
N ARG A 96 -4.38 -6.40 11.78
CA ARG A 96 -4.42 -7.85 11.93
C ARG A 96 -3.38 -8.31 12.96
N ALA A 97 -3.64 -9.45 13.59
CA ALA A 97 -2.71 -10.14 14.47
C ALA A 97 -2.50 -11.56 13.93
N PRO A 98 -1.38 -11.84 13.22
CA PRO A 98 -0.29 -10.92 12.88
C PRO A 98 -0.69 -9.90 11.78
N PRO A 99 0.01 -8.75 11.69
CA PRO A 99 -0.06 -7.84 10.54
C PRO A 99 0.15 -8.60 9.23
N ALA A 100 -0.48 -8.16 8.15
CA ALA A 100 -0.43 -8.91 6.89
C ALA A 100 -0.34 -8.02 5.66
N VAL A 101 0.37 -8.54 4.66
CA VAL A 101 0.34 -8.08 3.27
C VAL A 101 -0.70 -8.92 2.52
N VAL A 102 -1.65 -8.27 1.85
CA VAL A 102 -2.70 -8.91 1.08
C VAL A 102 -2.60 -8.42 -0.36
N PRO A 103 -2.21 -9.27 -1.33
CA PRO A 103 -2.16 -8.88 -2.73
C PRO A 103 -3.52 -8.37 -3.22
N ILE A 104 -3.52 -7.23 -3.91
CA ILE A 104 -4.70 -6.67 -4.58
C ILE A 104 -4.68 -7.02 -6.06
N SER A 105 -3.58 -6.74 -6.74
CA SER A 105 -3.38 -7.01 -8.17
C SER A 105 -1.89 -7.09 -8.50
N SER A 106 -1.52 -7.89 -9.49
CA SER A 106 -0.15 -7.88 -10.02
C SER A 106 0.10 -6.74 -11.01
N LYS A 107 -0.95 -6.11 -11.53
CA LYS A 107 -0.90 -4.99 -12.49
C LYS A 107 -2.11 -4.08 -12.26
N LEU A 108 -1.92 -2.97 -11.56
CA LEU A 108 -2.96 -1.97 -11.35
C LEU A 108 -2.31 -0.63 -11.03
N ASP A 109 -2.47 0.35 -11.92
CA ASP A 109 -1.95 1.71 -11.74
C ASP A 109 -3.04 2.58 -11.12
N ILE A 110 -2.85 2.97 -9.85
CA ILE A 110 -3.86 3.65 -9.04
C ILE A 110 -3.67 5.17 -9.12
N ASP A 111 -4.74 5.89 -9.40
CA ASP A 111 -4.74 7.35 -9.46
C ASP A 111 -5.60 8.03 -8.37
N ASP A 112 -6.47 7.27 -7.69
CA ASP A 112 -7.22 7.73 -6.51
C ASP A 112 -7.51 6.58 -5.52
N VAL A 113 -7.37 6.86 -4.22
CA VAL A 113 -7.69 5.93 -3.14
C VAL A 113 -8.69 6.57 -2.18
N ARG A 114 -9.79 5.85 -1.91
CA ARG A 114 -10.78 6.26 -0.91
C ARG A 114 -11.02 5.16 0.11
N TRP A 115 -10.64 5.46 1.34
CA TRP A 115 -10.82 4.53 2.44
C TRP A 115 -12.26 4.55 2.95
N GLN A 116 -12.77 3.37 3.23
CA GLN A 116 -14.07 3.15 3.85
C GLN A 116 -13.92 2.15 5.01
N PRO A 117 -14.91 2.07 5.92
CA PRO A 117 -14.93 1.03 6.94
C PRO A 117 -14.91 -0.36 6.29
N GLY A 118 -13.86 -1.14 6.55
CA GLY A 118 -13.72 -2.52 6.05
C GLY A 118 -13.36 -2.66 4.56
N THR A 119 -13.39 -1.60 3.77
CA THR A 119 -13.13 -1.63 2.32
C THR A 119 -12.19 -0.50 1.90
N VAL A 120 -11.61 -0.62 0.71
CA VAL A 120 -10.91 0.48 0.03
C VAL A 120 -11.40 0.56 -1.41
N LEU A 121 -11.74 1.76 -1.84
CA LEU A 121 -12.06 2.04 -3.23
C LEU A 121 -10.79 2.52 -3.94
N LEU A 122 -10.51 1.91 -5.08
CA LEU A 122 -9.35 2.20 -5.91
C LEU A 122 -9.85 2.68 -7.26
N HIS A 123 -9.40 3.86 -7.69
CA HIS A 123 -9.56 4.29 -9.07
C HIS A 123 -8.32 3.86 -9.84
N ALA A 124 -8.55 3.33 -11.04
CA ALA A 124 -7.49 3.00 -11.98
C ALA A 124 -8.02 3.19 -13.41
N GLY A 125 -7.42 4.10 -14.15
CA GLY A 125 -7.92 4.52 -15.46
C GLY A 125 -9.31 5.14 -15.36
N ASP A 126 -10.31 4.59 -16.06
CA ASP A 126 -11.69 5.09 -16.04
C ASP A 126 -12.61 4.32 -15.08
N LYS A 127 -12.05 3.46 -14.22
CA LYS A 127 -12.82 2.50 -13.44
C LYS A 127 -12.53 2.62 -11.95
N TRP A 128 -13.61 2.51 -11.19
CA TRP A 128 -13.55 2.28 -9.76
C TRP A 128 -13.62 0.79 -9.46
N TYR A 129 -12.83 0.37 -8.48
CA TYR A 129 -12.81 -0.97 -7.92
C TYR A 129 -13.03 -0.90 -6.42
N THR A 130 -13.70 -1.90 -5.87
CA THR A 130 -13.78 -2.14 -4.43
C THR A 130 -12.86 -3.30 -4.10
N PHE A 131 -11.92 -3.08 -3.18
CA PHE A 131 -11.18 -4.14 -2.54
C PHE A 131 -11.72 -4.39 -1.13
N ALA A 132 -12.16 -5.62 -0.88
CA ALA A 132 -12.69 -6.08 0.40
C ALA A 132 -12.46 -7.57 0.57
N ASN A 133 -12.08 -8.01 1.77
CA ASN A 133 -11.94 -9.43 2.10
C ASN A 133 -11.06 -10.21 1.10
N GLY A 134 -9.95 -9.60 0.65
CA GLY A 134 -9.03 -10.22 -0.31
C GLY A 134 -9.54 -10.29 -1.75
N LYS A 135 -10.64 -9.61 -2.10
CA LYS A 135 -11.24 -9.62 -3.43
C LYS A 135 -11.31 -8.21 -4.00
N LEU A 136 -10.85 -8.05 -5.24
CA LEU A 136 -10.99 -6.85 -6.04
C LEU A 136 -12.16 -7.02 -7.02
N LEU A 137 -13.15 -6.14 -6.95
CA LEU A 137 -14.34 -6.18 -7.83
C LEU A 137 -14.59 -4.80 -8.43
N PRO A 138 -15.02 -4.70 -9.70
CA PRO A 138 -15.48 -3.43 -10.26
C PRO A 138 -16.63 -2.86 -9.42
N THR A 139 -16.56 -1.57 -9.11
CA THR A 139 -17.62 -0.87 -8.38
C THR A 139 -18.80 -0.65 -9.33
N ARG A 140 -19.93 -1.29 -9.05
CA ARG A 140 -21.18 -1.04 -9.79
C ARG A 140 -21.78 0.28 -9.28
N HIS A 141 -21.73 1.32 -10.10
CA HIS A 141 -22.33 2.64 -9.89
C HIS A 141 -21.94 3.38 -8.59
N LEU A 142 -21.03 4.35 -8.68
CA LEU A 142 -21.07 5.53 -7.81
C LEU A 142 -22.18 6.43 -8.36
N LYS A 143 -23.40 6.40 -7.79
CA LYS A 143 -24.36 7.47 -8.05
C LYS A 143 -23.72 8.78 -7.56
N LYS A 144 -23.64 9.76 -8.47
CA LYS A 144 -23.23 11.14 -8.19
C LYS A 144 -24.12 11.78 -7.14
#